data_AF-A0A964WV08-F1
#
_entry.id   AF-A0A964WV08-F1
#
_cell.length_a   1.000
_cell.length_b   1.000
_cell.length_c   1.000
_cell.angle_alpha   90.00
_cell.angle_beta   90.00
_cell.angle_gamma   90.00
#
_symmetry.space_group_name_H-M   'P 1'
#
loop_
_entity.id
_entity.type
_entity.pdbx_description
1 polymer ?
#
loop_
_entity_poly.entity_id
_entity_poly.type
_entity_poly.pdbx_seq_one_letter_code
_entity_poly.pdbx_strand_id
1 'polypeptide(L)'
;MAKSLTFRQYVVLSVGEKTIVYGVRGDNCQDAPVFAELRRLPKTALGTFSDGGAATRDSKACGPRTPVRAVLFTATRRGREKLDFYGDSVTIEVK
;
A
#
# COMPACT_ATOMS: atom_id res chain seq x y z
N MET A 1 -10.84 -3.37 -16.00
CA MET A 1 -9.49 -2.81 -16.19
C MET A 1 -8.69 -3.06 -14.91
N ALA A 2 -7.64 -3.88 -14.95
CA ALA A 2 -6.79 -4.12 -13.79
C ALA A 2 -5.95 -2.86 -13.52
N LYS A 3 -6.03 -2.29 -12.32
CA LYS A 3 -5.33 -1.07 -11.95
C LYS A 3 -3.85 -1.40 -11.73
N SER A 4 -2.96 -0.88 -12.57
CA SER A 4 -1.51 -1.05 -12.38
C SER A 4 -1.04 -0.23 -11.18
N LEU A 5 -0.48 -0.89 -10.18
CA LEU A 5 0.01 -0.27 -8.95
C LEU A 5 1.52 -0.05 -9.05
N THR A 6 1.91 1.22 -9.17
CA THR A 6 3.31 1.64 -9.08
C THR A 6 3.69 1.82 -7.62
N PHE A 7 4.67 1.05 -7.15
CA PHE A 7 5.21 1.22 -5.81
C PHE A 7 5.91 2.58 -5.68
N ARG A 8 5.58 3.32 -4.61
CA ARG A 8 6.16 4.62 -4.30
C ARG A 8 6.79 4.54 -2.91
N GLN A 9 8.10 4.79 -2.84
CA GLN A 9 8.82 4.86 -1.56
C GLN A 9 8.55 6.16 -0.80
N TYR A 10 8.05 7.18 -1.49
CA TYR A 10 7.73 8.48 -0.92
C TYR A 10 6.35 8.93 -1.37
N VAL A 11 5.50 9.28 -0.42
CA VAL A 11 4.12 9.70 -0.65
C VAL A 11 3.87 10.99 0.10
N VAL A 12 3.41 12.02 -0.62
CA VAL A 12 2.99 13.31 -0.05
C VAL A 12 1.49 13.44 -0.22
N LEU A 13 0.80 13.79 0.85
CA LEU A 13 -0.65 13.97 0.91
C LEU A 13 -0.98 15.20 1.74
N SER A 14 -2.17 15.75 1.55
CA SER A 14 -2.79 16.72 2.43
C SER A 14 -3.76 15.99 3.38
N VAL A 15 -4.05 16.56 4.54
CA VAL A 15 -5.10 16.02 5.41
C VAL A 15 -6.43 15.89 4.65
N GLY A 16 -7.05 14.72 4.70
CA GLY A 16 -8.26 14.37 3.96
C GLY A 16 -8.02 13.67 2.62
N GLU A 17 -6.79 13.70 2.09
CA GLU A 17 -6.46 12.98 0.87
C GLU A 17 -6.27 11.47 1.12
N LYS A 18 -6.56 10.69 0.08
CA LYS A 18 -6.43 9.24 0.10
C LYS A 18 -5.65 8.75 -1.11
N THR A 19 -4.71 7.84 -0.89
CA THR A 19 -3.94 7.24 -1.97
C THR A 19 -3.50 5.83 -1.64
N ILE A 20 -3.15 5.07 -2.67
CA ILE A 20 -2.58 3.74 -2.49
C ILE A 20 -1.10 3.91 -2.16
N VAL A 21 -0.71 3.49 -0.95
CA VAL A 21 0.68 3.61 -0.47
C VAL A 21 1.48 2.34 -0.71
N TYR A 22 0.80 1.19 -0.73
CA TYR A 22 1.45 -0.09 -0.87
C TYR A 22 0.54 -1.11 -1.55
N GLY A 23 1.14 -2.14 -2.14
CA GLY A 23 0.45 -3.29 -2.72
C GLY A 23 1.02 -4.58 -2.14
N VAL A 24 0.23 -5.28 -1.34
CA VAL A 24 0.67 -6.55 -0.73
C VAL A 24 0.39 -7.69 -1.70
N ARG A 25 1.44 -8.45 -2.04
CA ARG A 25 1.32 -9.68 -2.84
C ARG A 25 1.00 -10.87 -1.95
N GLY A 26 0.32 -11.87 -2.51
CA GLY A 26 0.19 -13.18 -1.88
C GLY A 26 1.50 -13.97 -2.03
N ASP A 27 1.72 -14.93 -1.14
CA ASP A 27 2.92 -15.77 -1.14
C ASP A 27 3.05 -16.60 -2.43
N ASN A 28 1.91 -16.97 -3.04
CA ASN A 28 1.85 -17.81 -4.22
C ASN A 28 1.93 -17.05 -5.55
N CYS A 29 2.14 -15.73 -5.56
CA CYS A 29 2.18 -14.90 -6.78
C CYS A 29 0.91 -14.93 -7.67
N GLN A 30 -0.09 -15.76 -7.36
CA GLN A 30 -1.26 -16.02 -8.20
C GLN A 30 -2.53 -15.30 -7.72
N ASP A 31 -2.67 -15.08 -6.41
CA ASP A 31 -3.84 -14.42 -5.83
C ASP A 31 -3.44 -13.23 -4.96
N ALA A 32 -4.22 -12.15 -5.07
CA ALA A 32 -4.12 -11.04 -4.15
C ALA A 32 -4.78 -11.44 -2.82
N PRO A 33 -4.07 -11.38 -1.67
CA PRO A 33 -4.64 -11.72 -0.37
C PRO A 33 -5.84 -10.82 -0.08
N VAL A 34 -6.78 -11.25 0.76
CA VAL A 34 -7.85 -10.33 1.18
C VAL A 34 -7.31 -9.31 2.16
N PHE A 35 -7.88 -8.08 2.17
CA PHE A 35 -7.39 -7.01 3.05
C PHE A 35 -7.41 -7.43 4.54
N ALA A 36 -8.39 -8.23 4.95
CA ALA A 36 -8.48 -8.78 6.30
C ALA A 36 -7.32 -9.71 6.71
N GLU A 37 -6.61 -10.30 5.73
CA GLU A 37 -5.43 -11.14 5.98
C GLU A 37 -4.15 -10.31 6.13
N LEU A 38 -4.20 -8.99 5.86
CA LEU A 38 -3.08 -8.08 6.02
C LEU A 38 -2.84 -7.74 7.50
N ARG A 39 -2.42 -8.74 8.28
CA ARG A 39 -2.21 -8.61 9.73
C ARG A 39 -0.95 -7.83 10.11
N ARG A 40 -0.09 -7.48 9.14
CA ARG A 40 1.23 -6.87 9.36
C ARG A 40 1.33 -5.44 8.84
N LEU A 41 0.21 -4.72 8.76
CA LEU A 41 0.27 -3.30 8.43
C LEU A 41 0.92 -2.51 9.59
N PRO A 42 1.79 -1.54 9.29
CA PRO A 42 2.42 -0.71 10.30
C PRO A 42 1.35 0.13 11.03
N LYS A 43 1.61 0.50 12.28
CA LYS A 43 0.78 1.47 13.01
C LYS A 43 1.31 2.86 12.70
N THR A 44 0.41 3.82 12.46
CA THR A 44 0.75 5.23 12.18
C THR A 44 -0.30 6.13 12.82
N ALA A 45 0.12 7.31 13.25
CA ALA A 45 -0.79 8.35 13.75
C ALA A 45 -1.19 9.35 12.66
N LEU A 46 -0.58 9.27 11.47
CA LEU A 46 -0.86 10.17 10.33
C LEU A 46 -2.17 9.86 9.61
N GLY A 47 -2.72 8.66 9.79
CA GLY A 47 -3.87 8.22 9.02
C GLY A 47 -4.35 6.81 9.32
N THR A 48 -5.24 6.32 8.47
CA THR A 48 -5.80 4.96 8.57
C THR A 48 -5.60 4.19 7.26
N PHE A 49 -5.50 2.86 7.38
CA PHE A 49 -5.42 1.96 6.24
C PHE A 49 -6.76 1.30 5.96
N SER A 50 -7.12 1.19 4.69
CA SER A 50 -8.35 0.56 4.20
C SER A 50 -8.10 -0.22 2.91
N ASP A 51 -9.07 -1.05 2.51
CA ASP A 51 -8.96 -1.84 1.29
C ASP A 51 -9.03 -0.93 0.06
N GLY A 52 -7.93 -0.88 -0.70
CA GLY A 52 -7.84 -0.19 -1.99
C GLY A 52 -8.29 -1.05 -3.18
N GLY A 53 -8.68 -2.30 -2.92
CA GLY A 53 -9.11 -3.28 -3.91
C GLY A 53 -7.96 -4.15 -4.45
N ALA A 54 -8.34 -5.12 -5.29
CA ALA A 54 -7.36 -5.90 -6.04
C ALA A 54 -6.75 -5.04 -7.16
N ALA A 55 -5.42 -5.03 -7.21
CA ALA A 55 -4.62 -4.35 -8.21
C ALA A 55 -3.58 -5.32 -8.77
N THR A 56 -2.87 -4.92 -9.81
CA THR A 56 -1.76 -5.70 -10.37
C THR A 56 -0.50 -4.85 -10.35
N ARG A 57 0.63 -5.45 -9.96
CA ARG A 57 1.94 -4.79 -9.98
C ARG A 57 2.94 -5.70 -10.69
N ASP A 58 3.88 -5.12 -11.40
CA ASP A 58 5.01 -5.88 -11.94
C ASP A 58 5.99 -6.18 -10.80
N SER A 59 6.21 -7.48 -10.55
CA SER A 59 7.14 -7.94 -9.52
C SER A 59 8.30 -8.67 -10.19
N LYS A 60 9.53 -8.32 -9.82
CA LYS A 60 10.71 -9.07 -10.29
C LYS A 60 10.72 -10.54 -9.83
N ALA A 61 10.01 -10.86 -8.75
CA ALA A 61 9.96 -12.20 -8.17
C ALA A 61 8.92 -13.12 -8.85
N CYS A 62 7.77 -12.57 -9.23
CA CYS A 62 6.62 -13.32 -9.74
C CYS A 62 6.37 -13.11 -11.24
N GLY A 63 6.94 -12.05 -11.83
CA GLY A 63 6.72 -11.64 -13.20
C GLY A 63 5.72 -10.47 -13.35
N PRO A 64 5.41 -10.10 -14.60
CA PRO A 64 4.47 -9.03 -14.91
C PRO A 64 3.04 -9.41 -14.50
N ARG A 65 2.21 -8.41 -14.16
CA ARG A 65 0.81 -8.60 -13.71
C ARG A 65 0.63 -9.45 -12.45
N THR A 66 1.51 -9.34 -11.46
CA THR A 66 1.30 -9.99 -10.16
C THR A 66 0.08 -9.37 -9.46
N PRO A 67 -0.94 -10.14 -9.09
CA PRO A 67 -2.07 -9.64 -8.33
C PRO A 67 -1.63 -9.27 -6.92
N VAL A 68 -1.96 -8.05 -6.52
CA VAL A 68 -1.64 -7.47 -5.23
C VAL A 68 -2.89 -6.83 -4.64
N ARG A 69 -3.00 -6.84 -3.31
CA ARG A 69 -4.01 -6.10 -2.58
C ARG A 69 -3.50 -4.69 -2.34
N ALA A 70 -4.19 -3.70 -2.89
CA ALA A 70 -3.85 -2.31 -2.68
C ALA A 70 -4.23 -1.88 -1.26
N VAL A 71 -3.29 -1.23 -0.58
CA VAL A 71 -3.48 -0.63 0.74
C VAL A 71 -3.76 0.85 0.53
N LEU A 72 -5.01 1.25 0.72
CA LEU A 72 -5.42 2.64 0.67
C LEU A 72 -5.11 3.31 2.01
N PHE A 73 -4.33 4.38 1.98
CA PHE A 73 -4.07 5.21 3.14
C PHE A 73 -4.92 6.48 3.05
N THR A 74 -5.60 6.82 4.14
CA THR A 74 -6.34 8.06 4.30
C THR A 74 -5.62 8.93 5.32
N ALA A 75 -5.12 10.08 4.86
CA ALA A 75 -4.40 11.03 5.70
C ALA A 75 -5.38 11.78 6.63
N THR A 76 -5.16 11.69 7.93
CA THR A 76 -6.02 12.34 8.95
C THR A 76 -5.26 13.35 9.78
N ARG A 77 -3.93 13.26 9.85
CA ARG A 77 -3.09 14.13 10.67
C ARG A 77 -1.80 14.48 9.96
N ARG A 78 -1.40 15.75 10.08
CA ARG A 78 -0.13 16.27 9.55
C ARG A 78 1.07 15.65 10.24
N GLY A 79 2.15 15.49 9.50
CA GLY A 79 3.42 14.99 9.99
C GLY A 79 4.12 14.11 8.96
N ARG A 80 5.27 13.56 9.34
CA ARG A 80 6.09 12.70 8.48
C ARG A 80 6.48 11.45 9.24
N GLU A 81 6.16 10.29 8.69
CA GLU A 81 6.51 8.98 9.26
C GLU A 81 7.08 8.07 8.18
N LYS A 82 8.06 7.25 8.55
CA LYS A 82 8.58 6.16 7.72
C LYS A 82 7.95 4.87 8.23
N LEU A 83 7.24 4.17 7.35
CA LEU A 83 6.47 2.98 7.68
C LEU A 83 7.00 1.78 6.89
N ASP A 84 7.19 0.66 7.57
CA ASP A 84 7.68 -0.57 6.94
C ASP A 84 6.52 -1.51 6.61
N PHE A 85 6.38 -1.81 5.32
CA PHE A 85 5.37 -2.71 4.78
C PHE A 85 6.05 -3.98 4.25
N TYR A 86 5.95 -5.09 4.99
CA TYR A 86 6.47 -6.40 4.54
C TYR A 86 7.95 -6.36 4.08
N GLY A 87 8.78 -5.53 4.74
CA GLY A 87 10.19 -5.35 4.42
C GLY A 87 10.50 -4.18 3.48
N ASP A 88 9.49 -3.58 2.86
CA ASP A 88 9.63 -2.37 2.05
C ASP A 88 9.29 -1.11 2.88
N SER A 89 10.25 -0.19 3.02
CA SER A 89 10.00 1.08 3.71
C SER A 89 9.35 2.10 2.78
N VAL A 90 8.26 2.72 3.24
CA VAL A 90 7.56 3.84 2.58
C VAL A 90 7.52 5.03 3.53
N THR A 91 7.99 6.18 3.06
CA THR A 91 7.87 7.45 3.79
C THR A 91 6.58 8.15 3.39
N ILE A 92 5.76 8.47 4.38
CA ILE A 92 4.52 9.22 4.21
C ILE A 92 4.71 10.60 4.85
N GLU A 93 4.44 11.64 4.07
CA GLU A 93 4.40 13.02 4.51
C GLU A 93 2.98 13.57 4.31
N VAL A 94 2.36 14.03 5.40
CA VAL A 94 1.06 14.67 5.40
C VAL A 94 1.23 16.16 5.72
N LYS A 95 0.81 17.02 4.79
CA LYS A 95 0.89 18.48 4.86
C LYS A 95 -0.41 19.15 5.25
#